data_AF-A0A0G1FC51-F1
#
_entry.id   AF-A0A0G1FC51-F1
#
_cell.length_a   1.000
_cell.length_b   1.000
_cell.length_c   1.000
_cell.angle_alpha   90.00
_cell.angle_beta   90.00
_cell.angle_gamma   90.00
#
_symmetry.space_group_name_H-M   'P 1'
#
loop_
_entity.id
_entity.type
_entity.pdbx_description
1 polymer ?
#
loop_
_entity_poly.entity_id
_entity_poly.type
_entity_poly.pdbx_seq_one_letter_code
_entity_poly.pdbx_strand_id
1 'polypeptide(L)'
;MTSNVLNLSIVLFLFLLIFGGAEFLYKRKTSASITRKIVHVGSGIVAALLPIFVDLKTVIILGIGFFLLLVFSKRKNLLNSVHKINNEGIGALLFAPSVTLTAVIFWPTNTLIFQGAALILGLSDGIAGVVGARYGKKKYSITGTKTIEGSLIFFLITVLILFGALYISGTPLVFNNALFLFVGSLLLTIIEATFGGGWDNLFVPITAGSILYFAL
;
A
#
# COMPACT_ATOMS: atom_id res chain seq x y z
N MET A 1 -2.22 -30.42 -1.00
CA MET A 1 -3.58 -29.85 -1.17
C MET A 1 -4.10 -29.20 0.10
N THR A 2 -4.02 -29.87 1.26
CA THR A 2 -4.41 -29.31 2.57
C THR A 2 -3.63 -28.05 2.97
N SER A 3 -2.32 -27.99 2.67
CA SER A 3 -1.48 -26.82 2.91
C SER A 3 -1.92 -25.57 2.14
N ASN A 4 -2.28 -25.71 0.86
CA ASN A 4 -2.71 -24.58 0.03
C ASN A 4 -4.06 -24.03 0.45
N VAL A 5 -4.99 -24.91 0.83
CA VAL A 5 -6.30 -24.49 1.36
C VAL A 5 -6.13 -23.77 2.69
N LEU A 6 -5.27 -24.28 3.58
CA LEU A 6 -4.97 -23.63 4.85
C LEU A 6 -4.35 -22.23 4.64
N ASN A 7 -3.32 -22.11 3.81
CA ASN A 7 -2.67 -20.83 3.53
C ASN A 7 -3.64 -19.79 2.94
N LEU A 8 -4.46 -20.21 1.97
CA LEU A 8 -5.50 -19.33 1.41
C LEU A 8 -6.52 -18.93 2.48
N SER A 9 -6.91 -19.85 3.35
CA SER A 9 -7.85 -19.58 4.44
C SER A 9 -7.28 -18.57 5.44
N ILE A 10 -5.98 -18.66 5.76
CA ILE A 10 -5.27 -17.68 6.59
C ILE A 10 -5.30 -16.30 5.92
N VAL A 11 -4.95 -16.20 4.64
CA VAL A 11 -4.96 -14.92 3.90
C VAL A 11 -6.36 -14.29 3.89
N LEU A 12 -7.39 -15.08 3.58
CA LEU A 12 -8.77 -14.61 3.58
C LEU A 12 -9.22 -14.18 4.98
N PHE A 13 -8.84 -14.91 6.02
CA PHE A 13 -9.13 -14.58 7.40
C PHE A 13 -8.46 -13.26 7.83
N LEU A 14 -7.20 -13.02 7.43
CA LEU A 14 -6.52 -11.76 7.70
C LEU A 14 -7.23 -10.57 7.05
N PHE A 15 -7.64 -10.68 5.78
CA PHE A 15 -8.44 -9.64 5.14
C PHE A 15 -9.79 -9.46 5.82
N LEU A 16 -10.45 -10.54 6.24
CA LEU A 16 -11.71 -10.47 6.98
C LEU A 16 -11.54 -9.71 8.30
N LEU A 17 -10.45 -9.96 9.05
CA LEU A 17 -10.14 -9.22 10.27
C LEU A 17 -9.90 -7.73 10.01
N ILE A 18 -9.18 -7.39 8.93
CA ILE A 18 -8.89 -5.99 8.58
C ILE A 18 -10.17 -5.25 8.20
N PHE A 19 -10.94 -5.77 7.24
CA PHE A 19 -12.15 -5.12 6.75
C PHE A 19 -13.28 -5.16 7.78
N GLY A 20 -13.48 -6.31 8.44
CA GLY A 20 -14.47 -6.47 9.51
C GLY A 20 -14.15 -5.60 10.73
N GLY A 21 -12.88 -5.54 11.14
CA GLY A 21 -12.42 -4.66 12.21
C GLY A 21 -12.59 -3.19 11.88
N ALA A 22 -12.24 -2.76 10.66
CA ALA A 22 -12.44 -1.39 10.22
C ALA A 22 -13.93 -0.99 10.18
N GLU A 23 -14.81 -1.87 9.70
CA GLU A 23 -16.25 -1.64 9.70
C GLU A 23 -16.83 -1.62 11.13
N PHE A 24 -16.35 -2.48 12.01
CA PHE A 24 -16.71 -2.46 13.43
C PHE A 24 -16.31 -1.12 14.09
N LEU A 25 -15.07 -0.66 13.88
CA LEU A 25 -14.59 0.63 14.38
C LEU A 25 -15.39 1.81 13.82
N TYR A 26 -15.75 1.75 12.53
CA TYR A 26 -16.59 2.75 11.90
C TYR A 26 -17.97 2.83 12.56
N LYS A 27 -18.61 1.67 12.81
CA LYS A 27 -19.88 1.59 13.55
C LYS A 27 -19.77 2.09 15.00
N ARG A 28 -18.57 2.04 15.58
CA ARG A 28 -18.23 2.64 16.90
C ARG A 28 -17.86 4.13 16.82
N LYS A 29 -18.24 4.83 15.74
CA LYS A 29 -18.04 6.27 15.50
C LYS A 29 -16.58 6.68 15.21
N THR A 30 -15.71 5.75 14.86
CA THR A 30 -14.40 6.09 14.28
C THR A 30 -14.62 6.69 12.89
N SER A 31 -13.91 7.78 12.56
CA SER A 31 -14.09 8.42 11.26
C SER A 31 -13.64 7.49 10.12
N ALA A 32 -14.35 7.57 8.98
CA ALA A 32 -14.00 6.80 7.78
C ALA A 32 -12.57 7.08 7.29
N SER A 33 -12.06 8.30 7.54
CA SER A 33 -10.69 8.68 7.23
C SER A 33 -9.67 7.79 7.97
N ILE A 34 -9.90 7.52 9.27
CA ILE A 34 -9.04 6.66 10.08
C ILE A 34 -9.22 5.19 9.67
N THR A 35 -10.46 4.71 9.58
CA THR A 35 -10.72 3.29 9.27
C THR A 35 -10.22 2.91 7.88
N ARG A 36 -10.32 3.80 6.89
CA ARG A 36 -9.74 3.58 5.57
C ARG A 36 -8.22 3.45 5.64
N LYS A 37 -7.53 4.29 6.43
CA LYS A 37 -6.07 4.19 6.59
C LYS A 37 -5.65 2.92 7.36
N ILE A 38 -6.47 2.43 8.30
CA ILE A 38 -6.27 1.11 8.91
C ILE A 38 -6.36 0.00 7.85
N VAL A 39 -7.40 0.02 7.00
CA VAL A 39 -7.54 -0.95 5.91
C VAL A 39 -6.36 -0.87 4.96
N HIS A 40 -5.90 0.35 4.64
CA HIS A 40 -4.78 0.59 3.73
C HIS A 40 -3.46 0.01 4.26
N VAL A 41 -3.10 0.33 5.51
CA VAL A 41 -1.90 -0.22 6.18
C VAL A 41 -2.00 -1.74 6.31
N GLY A 42 -3.12 -2.24 6.84
CA GLY A 42 -3.32 -3.68 7.03
C GLY A 42 -3.26 -4.46 5.72
N SER A 43 -3.92 -3.95 4.67
CA SER A 43 -3.94 -4.61 3.36
C SER A 43 -2.56 -4.60 2.69
N GLY A 44 -1.77 -3.55 2.86
CA GLY A 44 -0.40 -3.52 2.33
C GLY A 44 0.55 -4.45 3.08
N ILE A 45 0.41 -4.59 4.40
CA ILE A 45 1.14 -5.60 5.18
C ILE A 45 0.77 -7.01 4.71
N VAL A 46 -0.52 -7.33 4.61
CA VAL A 46 -0.97 -8.64 4.12
C VAL A 46 -0.49 -8.87 2.69
N ALA A 47 -0.57 -7.85 1.81
CA ALA A 47 -0.07 -7.94 0.44
C ALA A 47 1.43 -8.29 0.39
N ALA A 48 2.25 -7.65 1.22
CA ALA A 48 3.68 -7.96 1.32
C ALA A 48 3.96 -9.36 1.91
N LEU A 49 3.02 -9.96 2.62
CA LEU A 49 3.16 -11.34 3.12
C LEU A 49 2.67 -12.39 2.13
N LEU A 50 1.93 -12.02 1.07
CA LEU A 50 1.37 -12.97 0.10
C LEU A 50 2.38 -13.97 -0.46
N PRO A 51 3.62 -13.60 -0.83
CA PRO A 51 4.61 -14.56 -1.35
C PRO A 51 4.96 -15.71 -0.41
N ILE A 52 4.68 -15.57 0.88
CA ILE A 52 4.93 -16.60 1.91
C ILE A 52 3.80 -17.64 1.92
N PHE A 53 2.57 -17.22 1.56
CA PHE A 53 1.38 -18.06 1.72
C PHE A 53 0.87 -18.65 0.40
N VAL A 54 0.91 -17.87 -0.69
CA VAL A 54 0.22 -18.20 -1.93
C VAL A 54 1.06 -17.88 -3.16
N ASP A 55 0.73 -18.51 -4.29
CA ASP A 55 1.39 -18.27 -5.57
C ASP A 55 0.82 -17.03 -6.30
N LEU A 56 1.55 -16.55 -7.31
CA LEU A 56 1.17 -15.38 -8.09
C LEU A 56 -0.22 -15.52 -8.74
N LYS A 57 -0.60 -16.72 -9.19
CA LYS A 57 -1.94 -16.98 -9.76
C LYS A 57 -3.03 -16.69 -8.72
N THR A 58 -2.85 -17.17 -7.49
CA THR A 58 -3.78 -16.89 -6.39
C THR A 58 -3.83 -15.39 -6.08
N VAL A 59 -2.70 -14.69 -6.08
CA VAL A 59 -2.67 -13.23 -5.89
C VAL A 59 -3.47 -12.48 -6.96
N ILE A 60 -3.36 -12.88 -8.23
CA ILE A 60 -4.15 -12.28 -9.32
C ILE A 60 -5.64 -12.53 -9.11
N ILE A 61 -6.04 -13.75 -8.77
CA ILE A 61 -7.44 -14.10 -8.49
C ILE A 61 -7.98 -13.28 -7.32
N LEU A 62 -7.23 -13.21 -6.21
CA LEU A 62 -7.60 -12.40 -5.05
C LEU A 62 -7.73 -10.93 -5.43
N GLY A 63 -6.77 -10.39 -6.18
CA GLY A 63 -6.75 -9.01 -6.63
C GLY A 63 -7.98 -8.62 -7.46
N ILE A 64 -8.33 -9.45 -8.46
CA ILE A 64 -9.54 -9.27 -9.28
C ILE A 64 -10.78 -9.40 -8.40
N GLY A 65 -10.84 -10.41 -7.53
CA GLY A 65 -11.96 -10.63 -6.62
C GLY A 65 -12.20 -9.44 -5.68
N PHE A 66 -11.14 -8.91 -5.06
CA PHE A 66 -11.22 -7.73 -4.20
C PHE A 66 -11.63 -6.48 -4.96
N PHE A 67 -11.11 -6.27 -6.17
CA PHE A 67 -11.56 -5.14 -7.00
C PHE A 67 -13.06 -5.22 -7.29
N LEU A 68 -13.55 -6.38 -7.73
CA LEU A 68 -14.97 -6.58 -7.99
C LEU A 68 -15.83 -6.42 -6.73
N LEU A 69 -15.36 -6.93 -5.59
CA LEU A 69 -16.01 -6.76 -4.28
C LEU A 69 -16.09 -5.29 -3.89
N LEU A 70 -15.02 -4.51 -4.08
CA LEU A 70 -14.99 -3.09 -3.76
C LEU A 70 -15.90 -2.26 -4.69
N VAL A 71 -15.94 -2.60 -5.98
CA VAL A 71 -16.88 -1.99 -6.94
C VAL A 71 -18.33 -2.30 -6.54
N PHE A 72 -18.63 -3.56 -6.24
CA PHE A 72 -19.96 -4.00 -5.83
C PHE A 72 -20.40 -3.35 -4.51
N SER A 73 -19.55 -3.36 -3.49
CA SER A 73 -19.84 -2.76 -2.19
C SER A 73 -20.09 -1.26 -2.29
N LYS A 74 -19.31 -0.54 -3.13
CA LYS A 74 -19.54 0.88 -3.41
C LYS A 74 -20.93 1.12 -4.01
N ARG A 75 -21.32 0.33 -5.01
CA ARG A 75 -22.66 0.44 -5.65
C ARG A 75 -23.80 0.11 -4.70
N LYS A 76 -23.56 -0.73 -3.69
CA LYS A 76 -24.56 -1.14 -2.68
C LYS A 76 -24.50 -0.32 -1.38
N ASN A 77 -23.67 0.73 -1.31
CA ASN A 77 -23.45 1.53 -0.09
C ASN A 77 -23.03 0.68 1.13
N LEU A 78 -22.31 -0.41 0.88
CA LEU A 78 -21.68 -1.26 1.91
C LEU A 78 -20.24 -0.80 2.15
N LEU A 79 -19.61 -1.19 3.27
CA LEU A 79 -18.23 -0.81 3.63
C LEU A 79 -18.01 0.71 3.70
N ASN A 80 -18.88 1.39 4.45
CA ASN A 80 -18.75 2.84 4.66
C ASN A 80 -17.44 3.22 5.36
N SER A 81 -16.84 2.29 6.11
CA SER A 81 -15.48 2.40 6.65
C SER A 81 -14.40 2.69 5.60
N VAL A 82 -14.65 2.38 4.33
CA VAL A 82 -13.70 2.56 3.21
C VAL A 82 -14.21 3.61 2.22
N HIS A 83 -15.52 3.62 1.91
CA HIS A 83 -16.08 4.44 0.83
C HIS A 83 -16.57 5.83 1.27
N LYS A 84 -16.92 6.03 2.55
CA LYS A 84 -17.65 7.23 2.99
C LYS A 84 -16.71 8.35 3.47
N ILE A 85 -15.96 8.94 2.54
CA ILE A 85 -15.08 10.10 2.79
C ILE A 85 -15.51 11.26 1.89
N ASN A 86 -15.63 12.45 2.49
CA ASN A 86 -15.88 13.69 1.75
C ASN A 86 -14.65 13.96 0.87
N ASN A 87 -14.84 13.99 -0.45
CA ASN A 87 -13.85 14.02 -1.56
C ASN A 87 -13.63 12.63 -2.20
N GLU A 88 -14.37 12.44 -3.30
CA GLU A 88 -14.59 11.23 -4.09
C GLU A 88 -13.35 10.72 -4.85
N GLY A 89 -12.27 10.36 -4.14
CA GLY A 89 -11.14 9.69 -4.77
C GLY A 89 -11.46 8.25 -5.15
N ILE A 90 -10.93 7.77 -6.28
CA ILE A 90 -11.00 6.36 -6.70
C ILE A 90 -9.95 5.48 -5.98
N GLY A 91 -9.18 6.03 -5.04
CA GLY A 91 -8.05 5.35 -4.40
C GLY A 91 -8.39 4.02 -3.73
N ALA A 92 -9.56 3.89 -3.09
CA ALA A 92 -9.98 2.60 -2.54
C ALA A 92 -10.16 1.53 -3.64
N LEU A 93 -10.67 1.92 -4.81
CA LEU A 93 -10.83 1.03 -5.95
C LEU A 93 -9.49 0.75 -6.66
N LEU A 94 -8.55 1.70 -6.63
CA LEU A 94 -7.24 1.55 -7.27
C LEU A 94 -6.27 0.67 -6.49
N PHE A 95 -6.45 0.49 -5.17
CA PHE A 95 -5.52 -0.27 -4.34
C PHE A 95 -5.33 -1.71 -4.83
N ALA A 96 -6.42 -2.49 -4.96
CA ALA A 96 -6.33 -3.90 -5.35
C ALA A 96 -5.76 -4.11 -6.78
N PRO A 97 -6.22 -3.37 -7.81
CA PRO A 97 -5.59 -3.41 -9.14
C PRO A 97 -4.11 -3.04 -9.11
N SER A 98 -3.71 -2.03 -8.34
CA SER A 98 -2.32 -1.56 -8.31
C SER A 98 -1.39 -2.57 -7.64
N VAL A 99 -1.81 -3.17 -6.52
CA VAL A 99 -1.07 -4.28 -5.88
C VAL A 99 -0.96 -5.47 -6.84
N THR A 100 -2.04 -5.81 -7.53
CA THR A 100 -2.05 -6.94 -8.49
C THR A 100 -1.11 -6.68 -9.65
N LEU A 101 -1.15 -5.49 -10.24
CA LEU A 101 -0.27 -5.10 -11.33
C LEU A 101 1.20 -5.09 -10.89
N THR A 102 1.48 -4.57 -9.70
CA THR A 102 2.83 -4.58 -9.10
C THR A 102 3.32 -6.02 -8.89
N ALA A 103 2.46 -6.92 -8.43
CA ALA A 103 2.80 -8.34 -8.33
C ALA A 103 3.13 -8.94 -9.70
N VAL A 104 2.28 -8.73 -10.70
CA VAL A 104 2.49 -9.25 -12.07
C VAL A 104 3.83 -8.78 -12.65
N ILE A 105 4.21 -7.52 -12.44
CA ILE A 105 5.45 -6.95 -12.99
C ILE A 105 6.69 -7.47 -12.26
N PHE A 106 6.70 -7.42 -10.92
CA PHE A 106 7.94 -7.58 -10.16
C PHE A 106 8.12 -8.94 -9.49
N TRP A 107 7.01 -9.63 -9.15
CA TRP A 107 7.06 -10.94 -8.52
C TRP A 107 7.87 -11.97 -9.31
N PRO A 108 7.76 -12.07 -10.66
CA PRO A 108 8.52 -13.07 -11.42
C PRO A 108 10.03 -12.89 -11.34
N THR A 109 10.51 -11.68 -11.05
CA THR A 109 11.94 -11.39 -10.91
C THR A 109 12.43 -11.73 -9.51
N ASN A 110 11.80 -11.12 -8.50
CA ASN A 110 12.14 -11.34 -7.11
C ASN A 110 10.94 -10.90 -6.26
N THR A 111 10.41 -11.81 -5.45
CA THR A 111 9.26 -11.54 -4.59
C THR A 111 9.53 -10.37 -3.64
N LEU A 112 10.78 -10.18 -3.18
CA LEU A 112 11.16 -9.09 -2.29
C LEU A 112 10.91 -7.70 -2.88
N ILE A 113 11.05 -7.55 -4.21
CA ILE A 113 10.73 -6.30 -4.92
C ILE A 113 9.24 -5.97 -4.77
N PHE A 114 8.37 -6.96 -5.01
CA PHE A 114 6.93 -6.82 -4.82
C PHE A 114 6.59 -6.53 -3.35
N GLN A 115 7.22 -7.23 -2.39
CA GLN A 115 6.98 -7.04 -0.96
C GLN A 115 7.32 -5.62 -0.51
N GLY A 116 8.49 -5.10 -0.92
CA GLY A 116 8.89 -3.73 -0.62
C GLY A 116 7.95 -2.69 -1.23
N ALA A 117 7.54 -2.88 -2.48
CA ALA A 117 6.58 -2.00 -3.15
C ALA A 117 5.20 -2.00 -2.46
N ALA A 118 4.70 -3.17 -2.06
CA ALA A 118 3.45 -3.31 -1.32
C ALA A 118 3.52 -2.67 0.08
N LEU A 119 4.66 -2.81 0.78
CA LEU A 119 4.89 -2.13 2.06
C LEU A 119 4.95 -0.62 1.90
N ILE A 120 5.59 -0.08 0.87
CA ILE A 120 5.63 1.38 0.65
C ILE A 120 4.22 1.90 0.38
N LEU A 121 3.44 1.23 -0.49
CA LEU A 121 2.05 1.59 -0.71
C LEU A 121 1.22 1.52 0.57
N GLY A 122 1.31 0.45 1.36
CA GLY A 122 0.49 0.29 2.55
C GLY A 122 0.93 1.13 3.75
N LEU A 123 2.20 1.02 4.10
CA LEU A 123 2.77 1.54 5.33
C LEU A 123 3.20 2.99 5.19
N SER A 124 3.99 3.34 4.16
CA SER A 124 4.43 4.72 3.95
C SER A 124 3.23 5.64 3.70
N ASP A 125 2.38 5.36 2.71
CA ASP A 125 1.18 6.20 2.43
C ASP A 125 0.16 6.15 3.58
N GLY A 126 -0.03 4.96 4.17
CA GLY A 126 -0.96 4.78 5.26
C GLY A 126 -0.62 5.65 6.47
N ILE A 127 0.61 5.55 6.95
CA ILE A 127 1.08 6.31 8.13
C ILE A 127 1.27 7.79 7.80
N ALA A 128 1.78 8.13 6.62
CA ALA A 128 1.89 9.52 6.17
C ALA A 128 0.55 10.24 6.17
N GLY A 129 -0.50 9.58 5.68
CA GLY A 129 -1.86 10.12 5.70
C GLY A 129 -2.42 10.32 7.11
N VAL A 130 -2.15 9.38 8.04
CA VAL A 130 -2.59 9.50 9.44
C VAL A 130 -1.85 10.63 10.16
N VAL A 131 -0.52 10.70 10.02
CA VAL A 131 0.29 11.74 10.66
C VAL A 131 -0.04 13.12 10.06
N GLY A 132 -0.16 13.20 8.73
CA GLY A 132 -0.54 14.44 8.05
C GLY A 132 -1.92 14.95 8.47
N ALA A 133 -2.90 14.05 8.64
CA ALA A 133 -4.24 14.42 9.10
C ALA A 133 -4.26 14.91 10.56
N ARG A 134 -3.44 14.32 11.44
CA ARG A 134 -3.48 14.60 12.89
C ARG A 134 -2.51 15.70 13.34
N TYR A 135 -1.33 15.77 12.73
CA TYR A 135 -0.22 16.63 13.16
C TYR A 135 0.25 17.59 12.08
N GLY A 136 -0.24 17.47 10.84
CA GLY A 136 0.18 18.32 9.73
C GLY A 136 -0.26 19.76 9.89
N LYS A 137 0.72 20.68 9.95
CA LYS A 137 0.49 22.12 10.07
C LYS A 137 0.69 22.81 8.72
N LYS A 138 1.68 22.37 7.94
CA LYS A 138 2.04 22.98 6.67
C LYS A 138 1.38 22.22 5.51
N LYS A 139 0.19 22.68 5.12
CA LYS A 139 -0.58 22.11 4.01
C LYS A 139 -0.09 22.66 2.68
N TYR A 140 -0.12 21.80 1.65
CA TYR A 140 0.06 22.18 0.26
C TYR A 140 -0.90 21.37 -0.62
N SER A 141 -1.10 21.79 -1.85
CA SER A 141 -1.99 21.09 -2.79
C SER A 141 -1.44 21.18 -4.20
N ILE A 142 -1.14 20.04 -4.80
CA ILE A 142 -0.79 19.92 -6.23
C ILE A 142 -2.01 19.37 -6.97
N THR A 143 -2.32 18.09 -6.80
CA THR A 143 -3.57 17.46 -7.28
C THR A 143 -4.48 16.96 -6.15
N GLY A 144 -4.13 17.28 -4.90
CA GLY A 144 -4.89 17.00 -3.69
C GLY A 144 -4.21 17.60 -2.46
N THR A 145 -4.95 17.77 -1.36
CA THR A 145 -4.42 18.36 -0.12
C THR A 145 -3.51 17.38 0.61
N LYS A 146 -2.23 17.77 0.78
CA LYS A 146 -1.20 17.02 1.51
C LYS A 146 -0.51 17.94 2.52
N THR A 147 0.39 17.38 3.32
CA THR A 147 1.12 18.12 4.38
C THR A 147 2.60 17.81 4.31
N ILE A 148 3.44 18.79 4.62
CA ILE A 148 4.90 18.59 4.63
C ILE A 148 5.28 17.52 5.66
N GLU A 149 4.59 17.50 6.81
CA GLU A 149 4.80 16.50 7.86
C GLU A 149 4.44 15.09 7.39
N GLY A 150 3.33 14.94 6.65
CA GLY A 150 2.96 13.66 6.02
C GLY A 150 4.02 13.18 5.02
N SER A 151 4.48 14.06 4.13
CA SER A 151 5.52 13.69 3.15
C SER A 151 6.86 13.38 3.79
N LEU A 152 7.23 14.03 4.90
CA LEU A 152 8.42 13.66 5.68
C LEU A 152 8.30 12.25 6.27
N ILE A 153 7.13 11.90 6.82
CA ILE A 153 6.88 10.55 7.32
C ILE A 153 6.91 9.52 6.19
N PHE A 154 6.30 9.83 5.05
CA PHE A 154 6.35 8.99 3.87
C PHE A 154 7.81 8.73 3.46
N PHE A 155 8.62 9.78 3.37
CA PHE A 155 10.04 9.68 3.04
C PHE A 155 10.80 8.78 4.02
N LEU A 156 10.68 9.02 5.33
CA LEU A 156 11.40 8.28 6.36
C LEU A 156 11.05 6.78 6.35
N ILE A 157 9.76 6.43 6.26
CA ILE A 157 9.33 5.03 6.20
C ILE A 157 9.80 4.39 4.89
N THR A 158 9.74 5.12 3.78
CA THR A 158 10.22 4.63 2.48
C THR A 158 11.71 4.33 2.50
N VAL A 159 12.53 5.19 3.11
CA VAL A 159 13.97 4.92 3.32
C VAL A 159 14.15 3.62 4.11
N LEU A 160 13.43 3.44 5.21
CA LEU A 160 13.53 2.23 6.03
C LEU A 160 13.16 0.97 5.24
N ILE A 161 12.09 1.01 4.43
CA ILE A 161 11.65 -0.14 3.63
C ILE A 161 12.66 -0.44 2.51
N LEU A 162 13.13 0.57 1.78
CA LEU A 162 14.07 0.36 0.68
C LEU A 162 15.41 -0.20 1.17
N PHE A 163 15.98 0.38 2.23
CA PHE A 163 17.22 -0.13 2.82
C PHE A 163 17.02 -1.47 3.52
N GLY A 164 15.85 -1.71 4.14
CA GLY A 164 15.49 -3.00 4.69
C GLY A 164 15.42 -4.10 3.62
N ALA A 165 14.86 -3.79 2.45
CA ALA A 165 14.83 -4.72 1.32
C ALA A 165 16.24 -5.04 0.80
N LEU A 166 17.12 -4.03 0.68
CA LEU A 166 18.54 -4.26 0.33
C LEU A 166 19.26 -5.16 1.35
N TYR A 167 19.02 -4.93 2.64
CA TYR A 167 19.61 -5.76 3.69
C TYR A 167 19.10 -7.21 3.61
N ILE A 168 17.79 -7.40 3.44
CA ILE A 168 17.16 -8.74 3.37
C ILE A 168 17.58 -9.48 2.09
N SER A 169 17.84 -8.79 0.97
CA SER A 169 18.32 -9.44 -0.26
C SER A 169 19.74 -9.99 -0.14
N GLY A 170 20.50 -9.59 0.88
CA GLY A 170 21.92 -9.90 1.02
C GLY A 170 22.82 -9.07 0.09
N THR A 171 22.28 -8.07 -0.61
CA THR A 171 23.05 -7.19 -1.49
C THR A 171 23.93 -6.27 -0.61
N PRO A 172 25.26 -6.23 -0.81
CA PRO A 172 26.14 -5.39 0.00
C PRO A 172 25.77 -3.91 -0.09
N LEU A 173 25.72 -3.23 1.05
CA LEU A 173 25.53 -1.78 1.10
C LEU A 173 26.82 -1.08 0.66
N VAL A 174 26.80 -0.45 -0.49
CA VAL A 174 27.90 0.35 -1.04
C VAL A 174 27.41 1.75 -1.37
N PHE A 175 28.32 2.71 -1.55
CA PHE A 175 27.93 4.11 -1.77
C PHE A 175 26.93 4.30 -2.92
N ASN A 176 27.12 3.58 -4.04
CA ASN A 176 26.28 3.74 -5.23
C ASN A 176 24.83 3.31 -4.99
N ASN A 177 24.59 2.13 -4.40
CA ASN A 177 23.21 1.68 -4.13
C ASN A 177 22.58 2.46 -2.97
N ALA A 178 23.37 2.84 -1.96
CA ALA A 178 22.89 3.71 -0.87
C ALA A 178 22.39 5.06 -1.41
N LEU A 179 23.18 5.70 -2.28
CA LEU A 179 22.80 6.96 -2.93
C LEU A 179 21.57 6.77 -3.82
N PHE A 180 21.53 5.69 -4.61
CA PHE A 180 20.40 5.37 -5.48
C PHE A 180 19.09 5.19 -4.69
N LEU A 181 19.11 4.44 -3.58
CA LEU A 181 17.93 4.23 -2.74
C LEU A 181 17.48 5.50 -2.00
N PHE A 182 18.43 6.34 -1.59
CA PHE A 182 18.13 7.64 -0.98
C PHE A 182 17.44 8.58 -1.98
N VAL A 183 18.00 8.71 -3.18
CA VAL A 183 17.39 9.50 -4.28
C VAL A 183 16.05 8.88 -4.71
N GLY A 184 15.95 7.56 -4.74
CA GLY A 184 14.70 6.84 -5.00
C GLY A 184 13.61 7.16 -3.97
N SER A 185 13.96 7.24 -2.68
CA SER A 185 13.04 7.66 -1.62
C SER A 185 12.54 9.10 -1.82
N LEU A 186 13.41 10.02 -2.25
CA LEU A 186 13.02 11.39 -2.59
C LEU A 186 12.06 11.41 -3.79
N LEU A 187 12.37 10.66 -4.85
CA LEU A 187 11.50 10.54 -6.03
C LEU A 187 10.12 9.98 -5.66
N LEU A 188 10.06 8.92 -4.84
CA LEU A 188 8.80 8.37 -4.36
C LEU A 188 8.00 9.39 -3.55
N THR A 189 8.67 10.19 -2.73
CA THR A 189 8.04 11.26 -1.95
C THR A 189 7.48 12.35 -2.87
N ILE A 190 8.18 12.69 -3.96
CA ILE A 190 7.69 13.64 -4.96
C ILE A 190 6.47 13.07 -5.70
N ILE A 191 6.50 11.79 -6.08
CA ILE A 191 5.37 11.12 -6.73
C ILE A 191 4.16 11.10 -5.80
N GLU A 192 4.35 10.71 -4.53
CA GLU A 192 3.31 10.79 -3.51
C GLU A 192 2.78 12.22 -3.41
N ALA A 193 3.64 13.21 -3.20
CA ALA A 193 3.25 14.62 -3.07
C ALA A 193 2.45 15.15 -4.29
N THR A 194 2.78 14.65 -5.49
CA THR A 194 2.21 15.13 -6.75
C THR A 194 0.84 14.52 -7.04
N PHE A 195 0.66 13.21 -6.83
CA PHE A 195 -0.56 12.49 -7.19
C PHE A 195 -1.55 12.42 -6.02
N GLY A 196 -2.73 13.01 -6.21
CA GLY A 196 -3.88 12.99 -5.32
C GLY A 196 -5.05 12.22 -5.94
N GLY A 197 -6.21 12.26 -5.28
CA GLY A 197 -7.43 11.58 -5.77
C GLY A 197 -7.37 10.04 -5.78
N GLY A 198 -6.27 9.45 -5.27
CA GLY A 198 -6.02 8.02 -5.27
C GLY A 198 -5.09 7.54 -6.39
N TRP A 199 -4.61 8.40 -7.28
CA TRP A 199 -3.65 8.02 -8.32
C TRP A 199 -2.26 7.69 -7.76
N ASP A 200 -1.91 8.24 -6.60
CA ASP A 200 -0.77 7.82 -5.80
C ASP A 200 -0.79 6.31 -5.54
N ASN A 201 -1.96 5.71 -5.32
CA ASN A 201 -2.08 4.27 -5.10
C ASN A 201 -1.62 3.42 -6.31
N LEU A 202 -1.58 4.00 -7.52
CA LEU A 202 -1.08 3.34 -8.72
C LEU A 202 0.41 3.62 -8.95
N PHE A 203 0.82 4.88 -8.91
CA PHE A 203 2.19 5.27 -9.28
C PHE A 203 3.23 4.92 -8.21
N VAL A 204 2.90 5.06 -6.93
CA VAL A 204 3.82 4.78 -5.82
C VAL A 204 4.36 3.34 -5.85
N PRO A 205 3.53 2.28 -5.87
CA PRO A 205 4.05 0.91 -5.83
C PRO A 205 4.79 0.53 -7.12
N ILE A 206 4.38 1.04 -8.28
CA ILE A 206 5.08 0.77 -9.55
C ILE A 206 6.49 1.38 -9.50
N THR A 207 6.60 2.64 -9.11
CA THR A 207 7.92 3.29 -8.99
C THR A 207 8.77 2.66 -7.91
N ALA A 208 8.18 2.25 -6.78
CA ALA A 208 8.90 1.58 -5.71
C ALA A 208 9.48 0.24 -6.18
N GLY A 209 8.67 -0.55 -6.91
CA GLY A 209 9.12 -1.79 -7.53
C GLY A 209 10.23 -1.54 -8.55
N SER A 210 10.15 -0.50 -9.39
CA SER A 210 11.21 -0.16 -10.33
C SER A 210 12.52 0.22 -9.63
N ILE A 211 12.46 1.02 -8.56
CA ILE A 211 13.66 1.37 -7.77
C ILE A 211 14.29 0.11 -7.17
N LEU A 212 13.49 -0.75 -6.54
CA LEU A 212 14.00 -2.01 -5.98
C LEU A 212 14.55 -2.95 -7.07
N TYR A 213 13.91 -3.03 -8.24
CA TYR A 213 14.38 -3.83 -9.37
C TYR A 213 15.78 -3.44 -9.84
N PHE A 214 16.12 -2.14 -9.83
CA PHE A 214 17.46 -1.68 -10.19
C PHE A 214 18.46 -1.70 -9.04
N ALA A 215 17.99 -1.83 -7.80
CA ALA A 215 18.84 -1.78 -6.61
C ALA A 215 19.23 -3.16 -6.07
N LEU A 216 18.42 -4.19 -6.33
CA LEU A 216 18.57 -5.57 -5.85
C LEU A 216 19.09 -6.49 -6.96
#